data_AF-A0A9N8Z3A3-F1
#
_entry.id   AF-A0A9N8Z3A3-F1
#
_cell.length_a   1.000
_cell.length_b   1.000
_cell.length_c   1.000
_cell.angle_alpha   90.00
_cell.angle_beta   90.00
_cell.angle_gamma   90.00
#
_symmetry.space_group_name_H-M   'P 1'
#
loop_
_entity.id
_entity.type
_entity.pdbx_description
1 polymer ?
#
loop_
_entity_poly.entity_id
_entity_poly.type
_entity_poly.pdbx_seq_one_letter_code
_entity_poly.pdbx_strand_id
1 'polypeptide(L)'
;MNCRDVRQEVYNCSDVKPEQRKNVENTSLKPRIVEYQTGIKGDIESFKSENSQKKYNGSRLEKSEDLSTISSLCEQIASLKLQIDRYQIGIKGDIETLKSENSSLQKECNGLKLEKGENLGTVSSLCEQITSLKSQIDRYQIDVKGGAETPRSKNSSLQKECNSLRLDKSENLSTISLLHEQIASLKSQIDRYQIGIKEDIETLISENSSLQKECNSLRLEKSEYLSTISLLREQITSFKSQIGRNQIGVKREIETLKIENSSLQKECNSLRLEKSENLSTISSLREQITSFKSQIDRYQVGVKRDIETLKSENSSLQKECNSLRLEKNENLSTISSLREEITSLLYENKELRQDASNKNPYGGYNVWHDVNCDSCGLQIRGYRYKCGHCANFDLCDVCIGSTHNPEHIFLKIKYPVYIDPHIILLQRIVFAPMETNVHIEITCDVCGKTPICGIRYKFMIDYNAEDQLPEKTKLACIKLVPANFQELELHCSGVIIFPGLILDMI
;
A
#
# COMPACT_ATOMS: atom_id res chain seq x y z
N MET A 1 10.52 132.92 -87.52
CA MET A 1 11.11 132.77 -88.87
C MET A 1 10.16 133.50 -89.81
N ASN A 2 10.34 134.79 -90.06
CA ASN A 2 11.24 135.45 -91.03
C ASN A 2 10.75 135.37 -92.49
N CYS A 3 10.93 136.48 -93.21
CA CYS A 3 10.58 136.80 -94.61
C CYS A 3 9.09 137.14 -94.87
N ARG A 4 8.67 138.40 -95.03
CA ARG A 4 9.21 139.55 -95.80
C ARG A 4 9.13 139.30 -97.30
N ASP A 5 8.54 140.27 -97.99
CA ASP A 5 8.80 140.78 -99.35
C ASP A 5 7.50 140.92 -100.17
N VAL A 6 7.26 141.93 -101.01
CA VAL A 6 7.96 143.14 -101.48
C VAL A 6 6.88 143.84 -102.34
N ARG A 7 6.53 145.12 -102.12
CA ARG A 7 7.11 146.32 -102.75
C ARG A 7 7.01 146.37 -104.29
N GLN A 8 6.37 147.42 -104.79
CA GLN A 8 6.67 148.25 -105.98
C GLN A 8 5.42 149.10 -106.20
N GLU A 9 5.34 150.40 -105.93
CA GLU A 9 6.31 151.50 -105.98
C GLU A 9 6.88 151.77 -107.39
N VAL A 10 6.56 152.98 -107.82
CA VAL A 10 7.33 153.95 -108.60
C VAL A 10 7.07 154.08 -110.11
N TYR A 11 7.17 155.37 -110.49
CA TYR A 11 7.51 155.95 -111.80
C TYR A 11 6.31 156.17 -112.73
N ASN A 12 6.12 157.31 -113.37
CA ASN A 12 6.71 158.65 -113.36
C ASN A 12 5.98 159.38 -114.50
N CYS A 13 5.75 160.68 -114.38
CA CYS A 13 6.42 161.65 -115.26
C CYS A 13 5.98 163.06 -114.90
N SER A 14 6.91 163.76 -114.29
CA SER A 14 7.09 165.20 -114.36
C SER A 14 7.63 165.61 -115.74
N ASP A 15 7.71 166.93 -115.93
CA ASP A 15 8.70 167.66 -116.74
C ASP A 15 8.35 167.97 -118.21
N VAL A 16 7.95 169.21 -118.52
CA VAL A 16 8.80 170.40 -118.82
C VAL A 16 9.33 170.37 -120.25
N LYS A 17 8.97 171.40 -121.06
CA LYS A 17 9.83 172.14 -122.02
C LYS A 17 9.03 173.17 -122.85
N PRO A 18 9.70 174.21 -123.42
CA PRO A 18 9.36 175.60 -123.13
C PRO A 18 9.33 176.49 -124.39
N GLU A 19 9.34 177.82 -124.20
CA GLU A 19 9.86 178.85 -125.13
C GLU A 19 9.39 178.86 -126.60
N GLN A 20 8.78 179.97 -127.05
CA GLN A 20 9.48 181.01 -127.82
C GLN A 20 8.50 182.04 -128.41
N ARG A 21 8.90 183.31 -128.25
CA ARG A 21 8.39 184.48 -128.96
C ARG A 21 8.59 184.34 -130.48
N LYS A 22 7.55 184.62 -131.26
CA LYS A 22 7.60 185.41 -132.50
C LYS A 22 6.30 186.23 -132.53
N ASN A 23 6.28 187.53 -132.22
CA ASN A 23 6.89 188.64 -132.94
C ASN A 23 6.20 188.83 -134.31
N VAL A 24 5.84 190.09 -134.58
CA VAL A 24 5.58 190.64 -135.92
C VAL A 24 4.18 190.25 -136.44
N GLU A 25 3.28 191.11 -136.88
CA GLU A 25 3.28 192.49 -137.39
C GLU A 25 1.79 192.88 -137.32
N ASN A 26 1.42 194.06 -136.82
CA ASN A 26 1.23 195.22 -137.69
C ASN A 26 0.61 194.77 -139.03
N THR A 27 -0.62 195.13 -139.31
CA THR A 27 -0.85 196.42 -139.94
C THR A 27 -2.27 196.37 -140.46
N SER A 28 -2.66 197.51 -140.96
CA SER A 28 -3.87 197.67 -141.73
C SER A 28 -5.03 197.84 -140.80
N LEU A 29 -5.03 199.06 -140.29
CA LEU A 29 -5.70 200.13 -141.00
C LEU A 29 -7.11 200.10 -140.41
N LYS A 30 -7.41 201.06 -139.55
CA LYS A 30 -7.67 202.45 -139.99
C LYS A 30 -8.93 202.47 -140.87
N PRO A 31 -9.56 203.63 -140.99
CA PRO A 31 -9.68 204.73 -140.03
C PRO A 31 -11.07 205.36 -140.27
N ARG A 32 -11.10 206.70 -140.17
CA ARG A 32 -12.02 207.61 -140.83
C ARG A 32 -13.35 207.73 -140.10
N ILE A 33 -13.54 208.70 -139.20
CA ILE A 33 -13.21 210.13 -139.34
C ILE A 33 -13.51 210.62 -140.76
N VAL A 34 -14.47 211.55 -140.82
CA VAL A 34 -14.50 212.62 -141.79
C VAL A 34 -14.79 212.11 -143.19
N GLU A 35 -15.96 212.54 -143.60
CA GLU A 35 -16.11 213.03 -144.94
C GLU A 35 -16.06 211.97 -146.05
N TYR A 36 -17.07 211.11 -146.11
CA TYR A 36 -18.16 211.51 -146.98
C TYR A 36 -19.31 211.81 -146.02
N GLN A 37 -19.37 213.05 -145.52
CA GLN A 37 -19.36 214.25 -146.36
C GLN A 37 -20.28 213.96 -147.49
N THR A 38 -21.35 214.69 -147.41
CA THR A 38 -21.59 215.58 -148.48
C THR A 38 -21.77 214.90 -149.87
N GLY A 39 -22.96 214.57 -150.36
CA GLY A 39 -24.31 214.98 -149.98
C GLY A 39 -24.42 216.29 -149.22
N ILE A 40 -23.57 217.29 -149.50
CA ILE A 40 -23.54 218.03 -150.75
C ILE A 40 -24.98 218.44 -150.84
N LYS A 41 -25.20 219.47 -150.03
CA LYS A 41 -24.98 220.82 -150.54
C LYS A 41 -26.21 221.07 -151.39
N GLY A 42 -26.85 222.17 -151.11
CA GLY A 42 -27.85 222.69 -152.03
C GLY A 42 -29.29 222.49 -151.59
N ASP A 43 -29.55 221.75 -150.50
CA ASP A 43 -30.75 221.94 -149.66
C ASP A 43 -30.42 222.67 -148.33
N ILE A 44 -29.14 223.05 -148.18
CA ILE A 44 -28.83 224.43 -147.81
C ILE A 44 -29.83 225.34 -148.51
N GLU A 45 -30.37 226.26 -147.71
CA GLU A 45 -30.76 227.59 -148.14
C GLU A 45 -31.42 227.66 -149.51
N SER A 46 -32.71 227.38 -149.51
CA SER A 46 -33.62 228.08 -150.38
C SER A 46 -35.00 227.89 -149.74
N PHE A 47 -35.90 228.86 -149.81
CA PHE A 47 -36.79 228.79 -150.96
C PHE A 47 -36.94 227.33 -151.36
N LYS A 48 -37.89 226.69 -150.78
CA LYS A 48 -39.18 226.71 -151.42
C LYS A 48 -39.90 225.68 -150.61
N SER A 49 -41.20 225.78 -150.69
CA SER A 49 -42.06 224.92 -149.93
C SER A 49 -41.84 225.17 -148.41
N GLU A 50 -42.56 226.09 -147.77
CA GLU A 50 -43.99 225.88 -147.55
C GLU A 50 -44.20 224.59 -146.77
N ASN A 51 -45.47 224.32 -146.65
CA ASN A 51 -46.02 223.04 -146.94
C ASN A 51 -45.03 221.86 -147.04
N SER A 52 -45.11 220.90 -146.16
CA SER A 52 -46.43 220.46 -145.75
C SER A 52 -46.48 220.42 -144.26
N GLN A 53 -46.91 221.56 -143.75
CA GLN A 53 -48.32 221.72 -143.45
C GLN A 53 -48.49 221.22 -142.02
N LYS A 54 -48.53 222.19 -141.11
CA LYS A 54 -49.82 222.79 -140.75
C LYS A 54 -50.55 221.71 -139.93
N LYS A 55 -50.96 221.98 -138.72
CA LYS A 55 -51.64 223.22 -138.35
C LYS A 55 -52.21 222.95 -136.97
N TYR A 56 -52.34 223.99 -136.18
CA TYR A 56 -53.66 224.57 -135.95
C TYR A 56 -54.76 223.56 -135.65
N ASN A 57 -55.31 223.80 -134.46
CA ASN A 57 -56.72 223.91 -134.10
C ASN A 57 -56.90 222.93 -132.95
N GLY A 58 -56.81 223.37 -131.70
CA GLY A 58 -57.57 224.47 -131.10
C GLY A 58 -58.39 223.81 -129.99
N SER A 59 -58.24 224.19 -128.72
CA SER A 59 -58.98 225.31 -128.11
C SER A 59 -60.43 225.42 -128.61
N ARG A 60 -61.39 225.30 -127.68
CA ARG A 60 -62.88 225.36 -127.82
C ARG A 60 -63.49 224.04 -128.34
N LEU A 61 -64.37 223.32 -127.64
CA LEU A 61 -65.55 223.72 -126.85
C LEU A 61 -65.90 222.60 -125.84
N GLU A 62 -66.05 222.90 -124.55
CA GLU A 62 -67.33 222.92 -123.80
C GLU A 62 -68.14 221.59 -123.68
N LYS A 63 -68.30 221.16 -122.41
CA LYS A 63 -69.49 220.57 -121.73
C LYS A 63 -69.83 219.07 -121.88
N SER A 64 -70.35 218.57 -120.73
CA SER A 64 -71.24 217.45 -120.40
C SER A 64 -70.73 215.99 -120.35
N GLU A 65 -71.03 215.37 -119.19
CA GLU A 65 -71.37 213.95 -118.91
C GLU A 65 -70.36 212.82 -119.21
N ASP A 66 -69.76 212.25 -118.14
CA ASP A 66 -69.72 210.80 -117.81
C ASP A 66 -68.51 210.45 -116.90
N LEU A 67 -68.71 210.64 -115.59
CA LEU A 67 -67.70 210.51 -114.51
C LEU A 67 -68.01 209.39 -113.50
N SER A 68 -69.04 208.55 -113.72
CA SER A 68 -69.52 207.57 -112.72
C SER A 68 -69.04 206.12 -112.93
N THR A 69 -68.65 205.73 -114.15
CA THR A 69 -68.30 204.35 -114.51
C THR A 69 -66.86 203.95 -114.18
N ILE A 70 -65.92 204.91 -114.13
CA ILE A 70 -64.49 204.61 -113.85
C ILE A 70 -64.24 204.38 -112.34
N SER A 71 -65.03 204.99 -111.45
CA SER A 71 -64.90 204.80 -110.00
C SER A 71 -65.29 203.38 -109.54
N SER A 72 -66.33 202.80 -110.16
CA SER A 72 -66.83 201.45 -109.84
C SER A 72 -65.82 200.32 -110.13
N LEU A 73 -65.07 200.45 -111.23
CA LEU A 73 -64.08 199.43 -111.63
C LEU A 73 -62.80 199.48 -110.76
N CYS A 74 -62.42 200.66 -110.26
CA CYS A 74 -61.25 200.78 -109.37
C CYS A 74 -61.52 200.15 -107.98
N GLU A 75 -62.75 200.20 -107.46
CA GLU A 75 -63.13 199.53 -106.21
C GLU A 75 -63.13 197.99 -106.34
N GLN A 76 -63.55 197.44 -107.48
CA GLN A 76 -63.55 195.98 -107.70
C GLN A 76 -62.14 195.38 -107.77
N ILE A 77 -61.17 196.09 -108.36
CA ILE A 77 -59.78 195.63 -108.46
C ILE A 77 -59.09 195.64 -107.07
N ALA A 78 -59.41 196.60 -106.20
CA ALA A 78 -58.87 196.65 -104.84
C ALA A 78 -59.39 195.48 -103.96
N SER A 79 -60.67 195.13 -104.09
CA SER A 79 -61.31 193.99 -103.41
C SER A 79 -60.66 192.64 -103.76
N LEU A 80 -60.44 192.38 -105.05
CA LEU A 80 -59.86 191.11 -105.51
C LEU A 80 -58.39 190.94 -105.07
N LYS A 81 -57.60 192.02 -105.01
CA LYS A 81 -56.23 191.96 -104.47
C LYS A 81 -56.19 191.55 -103.00
N LEU A 82 -57.06 192.12 -102.17
CA LEU A 82 -57.18 191.75 -100.75
C LEU A 82 -57.59 190.29 -100.55
N GLN A 83 -58.39 189.73 -101.46
CA GLN A 83 -58.81 188.34 -101.40
C GLN A 83 -57.67 187.38 -101.77
N ILE A 84 -56.84 187.73 -102.76
CA ILE A 84 -55.66 186.94 -103.14
C ILE A 84 -54.61 186.92 -102.02
N ASP A 85 -54.34 188.07 -101.38
CA ASP A 85 -53.37 188.14 -100.27
C ASP A 85 -53.82 187.29 -99.07
N ARG A 86 -55.12 187.26 -98.77
CA ARG A 86 -55.70 186.37 -97.74
C ARG A 86 -55.50 184.89 -98.07
N TYR A 87 -55.70 184.48 -99.32
CA TYR A 87 -55.47 183.08 -99.72
C TYR A 87 -53.98 182.70 -99.68
N GLN A 88 -53.08 183.62 -100.04
CA GLN A 88 -51.64 183.36 -99.94
C GLN A 88 -51.15 183.22 -98.49
N ILE A 89 -51.70 183.99 -97.55
CA ILE A 89 -51.37 183.85 -96.11
C ILE A 89 -51.88 182.53 -95.54
N GLY A 90 -53.11 182.12 -95.89
CA GLY A 90 -53.70 180.86 -95.42
C GLY A 90 -52.92 179.62 -95.86
N ILE A 91 -52.60 179.52 -97.16
CA ILE A 91 -51.83 178.38 -97.70
C ILE A 91 -50.42 178.30 -97.11
N LYS A 92 -49.79 179.46 -96.86
CA LYS A 92 -48.46 179.50 -96.23
C LYS A 92 -48.49 178.99 -94.79
N GLY A 93 -49.57 179.31 -94.05
CA GLY A 93 -49.82 178.77 -92.70
C GLY A 93 -50.03 177.25 -92.69
N ASP A 94 -50.83 176.72 -93.61
CA ASP A 94 -51.06 175.27 -93.72
C ASP A 94 -49.77 174.51 -94.08
N ILE A 95 -48.95 175.07 -94.97
CA ILE A 95 -47.64 174.48 -95.34
C ILE A 95 -46.68 174.45 -94.14
N GLU A 96 -46.65 175.48 -93.30
CA GLU A 96 -45.82 175.47 -92.09
C GLU A 96 -46.32 174.47 -91.05
N THR A 97 -47.64 174.36 -90.88
CA THR A 97 -48.25 173.39 -89.97
C THR A 97 -47.93 171.96 -90.39
N LEU A 98 -48.13 171.61 -91.67
CA LEU A 98 -47.82 170.27 -92.21
C LEU A 98 -46.33 169.93 -92.14
N LYS A 99 -45.43 170.91 -92.31
CA LYS A 99 -43.99 170.69 -92.10
C LYS A 99 -43.65 170.35 -90.65
N SER A 100 -44.29 171.03 -89.71
CA SER A 100 -44.10 170.76 -88.28
C SER A 100 -44.58 169.36 -87.89
N GLU A 101 -45.75 168.94 -88.40
CA GLU A 101 -46.29 167.59 -88.20
C GLU A 101 -45.41 166.51 -88.83
N ASN A 102 -44.94 166.72 -90.05
CA ASN A 102 -44.08 165.76 -90.73
C ASN A 102 -42.72 165.62 -90.02
N SER A 103 -42.18 166.71 -89.47
CA SER A 103 -40.97 166.66 -88.62
C SER A 103 -41.22 165.87 -87.32
N SER A 104 -42.40 165.99 -86.72
CA SER A 104 -42.80 165.23 -85.53
C SER A 104 -42.92 163.73 -85.82
N LEU A 105 -43.65 163.36 -86.87
CA LEU A 105 -43.81 161.95 -87.30
C LEU A 105 -42.47 161.33 -87.70
N GLN A 106 -41.58 162.10 -88.33
CA GLN A 106 -40.24 161.62 -88.68
C GLN A 106 -39.39 161.34 -87.44
N LYS A 107 -39.51 162.16 -86.38
CA LYS A 107 -38.86 161.89 -85.08
C LYS A 107 -39.44 160.63 -84.43
N GLU A 108 -40.75 160.46 -84.44
CA GLU A 108 -41.43 159.29 -83.88
C GLU A 108 -41.04 157.99 -84.63
N CYS A 109 -41.04 158.01 -85.96
CA CYS A 109 -40.57 156.90 -86.79
C CYS A 109 -39.11 156.53 -86.53
N ASN A 110 -38.25 157.52 -86.27
CA ASN A 110 -36.85 157.26 -85.92
C ASN A 110 -36.71 156.68 -84.51
N GLY A 111 -37.54 157.13 -83.55
CA GLY A 111 -37.63 156.55 -82.21
C GLY A 111 -38.05 155.07 -82.25
N LEU A 112 -39.12 154.75 -82.98
CA LEU A 112 -39.59 153.37 -83.15
C LEU A 112 -38.57 152.46 -83.85
N LYS A 113 -37.76 152.99 -84.78
CA LYS A 113 -36.67 152.22 -85.41
C LYS A 113 -35.55 151.90 -84.42
N LEU A 114 -35.20 152.83 -83.54
CA LEU A 114 -34.22 152.59 -82.48
C LEU A 114 -34.73 151.54 -81.49
N GLU A 115 -35.97 151.68 -81.01
CA GLU A 115 -36.61 150.74 -80.09
C GLU A 115 -36.72 149.32 -80.70
N LYS A 116 -37.06 149.22 -81.99
CA LYS A 116 -37.02 147.95 -82.73
C LYS A 116 -35.62 147.34 -82.75
N GLY A 117 -34.58 148.16 -82.93
CA GLY A 117 -33.18 147.73 -82.91
C GLY A 117 -32.77 147.18 -81.54
N GLU A 118 -33.14 147.88 -80.47
CA GLU A 118 -32.89 147.44 -79.09
C GLU A 118 -33.61 146.12 -78.78
N ASN A 119 -34.88 145.99 -79.18
CA ASN A 119 -35.64 144.74 -79.01
C ASN A 119 -35.07 143.56 -79.82
N LEU A 120 -34.53 143.81 -81.01
CA LEU A 120 -33.80 142.78 -81.76
C LEU A 120 -32.52 142.36 -81.03
N GLY A 121 -31.80 143.32 -80.42
CA GLY A 121 -30.63 143.03 -79.58
C GLY A 121 -30.97 142.19 -78.34
N THR A 122 -32.06 142.51 -77.65
CA THR A 122 -32.49 141.74 -76.46
C THR A 122 -32.94 140.32 -76.84
N VAL A 123 -33.68 140.16 -77.95
CA VAL A 123 -34.07 138.83 -78.47
C VAL A 123 -32.84 138.00 -78.84
N SER A 124 -31.84 138.57 -79.49
CA SER A 124 -30.58 137.87 -79.77
C SER A 124 -29.89 137.41 -78.49
N SER A 125 -29.78 138.27 -77.47
CA SER A 125 -29.19 137.89 -76.18
C SER A 125 -29.96 136.78 -75.47
N LEU A 126 -31.29 136.83 -75.49
CA LEU A 126 -32.13 135.78 -74.91
C LEU A 126 -31.99 134.44 -75.67
N CYS A 127 -31.91 134.47 -76.99
CA CYS A 127 -31.65 133.28 -77.80
C CYS A 127 -30.28 132.65 -77.46
N GLU A 128 -29.24 133.46 -77.23
CA GLU A 128 -27.93 132.97 -76.77
C GLU A 128 -28.02 132.35 -75.37
N GLN A 129 -28.72 132.99 -74.43
CA GLN A 129 -28.94 132.44 -73.09
C GLN A 129 -29.72 131.13 -73.11
N ILE A 130 -30.79 131.03 -73.92
CA ILE A 130 -31.56 129.80 -74.12
C ILE A 130 -30.66 128.69 -74.69
N THR A 131 -29.80 129.02 -75.64
CA THR A 131 -28.87 128.05 -76.24
C THR A 131 -27.84 127.56 -75.21
N SER A 132 -27.32 128.47 -74.38
CA SER A 132 -26.42 128.13 -73.27
C SER A 132 -27.11 127.23 -72.23
N LEU A 133 -28.33 127.58 -71.81
CA LEU A 133 -29.11 126.79 -70.85
C LEU A 133 -29.47 125.42 -71.39
N LYS A 134 -29.87 125.30 -72.66
CA LYS A 134 -30.08 124.01 -73.33
C LYS A 134 -28.81 123.16 -73.30
N SER A 135 -27.68 123.76 -73.63
CA SER A 135 -26.38 123.06 -73.58
C SER A 135 -26.01 122.61 -72.16
N GLN A 136 -26.35 123.40 -71.13
CA GLN A 136 -26.16 123.01 -69.72
C GLN A 136 -27.09 121.86 -69.33
N ILE A 137 -28.36 121.91 -69.71
CA ILE A 137 -29.34 120.84 -69.46
C ILE A 137 -28.87 119.54 -70.11
N ASP A 138 -28.40 119.59 -71.35
CA ASP A 138 -27.89 118.41 -72.05
C ASP A 138 -26.67 117.82 -71.32
N ARG A 139 -25.74 118.66 -70.85
CA ARG A 139 -24.62 118.21 -70.02
C ARG A 139 -25.09 117.57 -68.72
N TYR A 140 -26.01 118.20 -67.97
CA TYR A 140 -26.55 117.61 -66.75
C TYR A 140 -27.29 116.31 -67.00
N GLN A 141 -28.01 116.16 -68.12
CA GLN A 141 -28.66 114.91 -68.47
C GLN A 141 -27.65 113.80 -68.79
N ILE A 142 -26.54 114.13 -69.45
CA ILE A 142 -25.44 113.19 -69.70
C ILE A 142 -24.79 112.80 -68.36
N ASP A 143 -24.48 113.77 -67.50
CA ASP A 143 -23.84 113.53 -66.19
C ASP A 143 -24.73 112.69 -65.26
N VAL A 144 -26.04 112.92 -65.25
CA VAL A 144 -26.99 112.11 -64.46
C VAL A 144 -27.11 110.70 -65.04
N LYS A 145 -27.16 110.53 -66.36
CA LYS A 145 -27.20 109.20 -66.99
C LYS A 145 -25.90 108.43 -66.74
N GLY A 146 -24.74 109.06 -66.97
CA GLY A 146 -23.42 108.46 -66.70
C GLY A 146 -23.20 108.18 -65.21
N GLY A 147 -23.63 109.08 -64.34
CA GLY A 147 -23.61 108.91 -62.88
C GLY A 147 -24.51 107.78 -62.39
N ALA A 148 -25.63 107.49 -63.07
CA ALA A 148 -26.54 106.40 -62.74
C ALA A 148 -26.12 105.04 -63.32
N GLU A 149 -25.36 105.00 -64.41
CA GLU A 149 -24.90 103.75 -65.03
C GLU A 149 -23.95 102.94 -64.14
N THR A 150 -23.05 103.60 -63.40
CA THR A 150 -22.08 102.93 -62.51
C THR A 150 -22.76 102.24 -61.31
N PRO A 151 -23.67 102.90 -60.55
CA PRO A 151 -24.49 102.22 -59.54
C PRO A 151 -25.37 101.11 -60.12
N ARG A 152 -25.91 101.28 -61.34
CA ARG A 152 -26.79 100.29 -61.98
C ARG A 152 -26.02 99.02 -62.37
N SER A 153 -24.83 99.16 -62.93
CA SER A 153 -23.96 98.02 -63.23
C SER A 153 -23.51 97.32 -61.95
N LYS A 154 -23.12 98.07 -60.91
CA LYS A 154 -22.76 97.52 -59.60
C LYS A 154 -23.93 96.79 -58.95
N ASN A 155 -25.15 97.33 -59.01
CA ASN A 155 -26.36 96.69 -58.49
C ASN A 155 -26.68 95.39 -59.26
N SER A 156 -26.50 95.38 -60.58
CA SER A 156 -26.65 94.16 -61.39
C SER A 156 -25.63 93.08 -61.00
N SER A 157 -24.37 93.46 -60.78
CA SER A 157 -23.33 92.55 -60.31
C SER A 157 -23.62 91.99 -58.92
N LEU A 158 -24.00 92.86 -57.97
CA LEU A 158 -24.40 92.44 -56.61
C LEU A 158 -25.64 91.53 -56.63
N GLN A 159 -26.59 91.78 -57.53
CA GLN A 159 -27.76 90.92 -57.69
C GLN A 159 -27.37 89.53 -58.19
N LYS A 160 -26.43 89.43 -59.14
CA LYS A 160 -25.89 88.13 -59.60
C LYS A 160 -25.16 87.40 -58.48
N GLU A 161 -24.33 88.11 -57.73
CA GLU A 161 -23.62 87.55 -56.57
C GLU A 161 -24.59 87.05 -55.50
N CYS A 162 -25.61 87.85 -55.15
CA CYS A 162 -26.67 87.45 -54.22
C CYS A 162 -27.44 86.21 -54.70
N ASN A 163 -27.69 86.08 -56.00
CA ASN A 163 -28.34 84.89 -56.56
C ASN A 163 -27.43 83.66 -56.49
N SER A 164 -26.12 83.81 -56.77
CA SER A 164 -25.14 82.72 -56.62
C SER A 164 -25.09 82.25 -55.16
N LEU A 165 -24.94 83.17 -54.21
CA LEU A 165 -24.89 82.84 -52.78
C LEU A 165 -26.17 82.15 -52.28
N ARG A 166 -27.33 82.46 -52.87
CA ARG A 166 -28.59 81.76 -52.56
C ARG A 166 -28.59 80.32 -53.05
N LEU A 167 -28.04 80.08 -54.24
CA LEU A 167 -27.87 78.72 -54.78
C LEU A 167 -26.89 77.93 -53.90
N ASP A 168 -25.72 78.49 -53.59
CA ASP A 168 -24.73 77.86 -52.72
C ASP A 168 -25.32 77.54 -51.33
N LYS A 169 -26.12 78.46 -50.77
CA LYS A 169 -26.84 78.21 -49.51
C LYS A 169 -27.81 77.02 -49.65
N SER A 170 -28.55 76.91 -50.76
CA SER A 170 -29.49 75.81 -50.98
C SER A 170 -28.77 74.47 -51.13
N GLU A 171 -27.64 74.43 -51.82
CA GLU A 171 -26.81 73.24 -51.96
C GLU A 171 -26.23 72.82 -50.60
N ASN A 172 -25.66 73.76 -49.84
CA ASN A 172 -25.15 73.49 -48.50
C ASN A 172 -26.25 72.96 -47.56
N LEU A 173 -27.47 73.50 -47.64
CA LEU A 173 -28.61 72.98 -46.86
C LEU A 173 -28.96 71.54 -47.24
N SER A 174 -28.89 71.20 -48.53
CA SER A 174 -29.07 69.82 -49.00
C SER A 174 -27.97 68.89 -48.47
N THR A 175 -26.70 69.31 -48.54
CA THR A 175 -25.58 68.54 -47.97
C THR A 175 -25.72 68.34 -46.47
N ILE A 176 -26.11 69.38 -45.72
CA ILE A 176 -26.38 69.27 -44.27
C ILE A 176 -27.49 68.26 -44.00
N SER A 177 -28.56 68.25 -44.81
CA SER A 177 -29.64 67.27 -44.68
C SER A 177 -29.15 65.84 -44.87
N LEU A 178 -28.32 65.59 -45.90
CA LEU A 178 -27.74 64.27 -46.16
C LEU A 178 -26.80 63.82 -45.04
N LEU A 179 -25.96 64.73 -44.53
CA LEU A 179 -25.07 64.45 -43.40
C LEU A 179 -25.87 64.12 -42.13
N HIS A 180 -26.98 64.81 -41.88
CA HIS A 180 -27.86 64.48 -40.75
C HIS A 180 -28.46 63.08 -40.89
N GLU A 181 -28.89 62.67 -42.09
CA GLU A 181 -29.40 61.33 -42.34
C GLU A 181 -28.32 60.26 -42.15
N GLN A 182 -27.10 60.51 -42.63
CA GLN A 182 -25.94 59.63 -42.42
C GLN A 182 -25.59 59.50 -40.93
N ILE A 183 -25.58 60.60 -40.19
CA ILE A 183 -25.35 60.61 -38.74
C ILE A 183 -26.43 59.80 -38.02
N ALA A 184 -27.70 59.94 -38.41
CA ALA A 184 -28.80 59.18 -37.82
C ALA A 184 -28.65 57.67 -38.07
N SER A 185 -28.27 57.27 -39.30
CA SER A 185 -28.01 55.87 -39.65
C SER A 185 -26.84 55.28 -38.86
N LEU A 186 -25.72 56.01 -38.77
CA LEU A 186 -24.54 55.57 -38.01
C LEU A 186 -24.84 55.45 -36.51
N LYS A 187 -25.61 56.38 -35.93
CA LYS A 187 -26.07 56.28 -34.54
C LYS A 187 -26.89 55.02 -34.33
N SER A 188 -27.86 54.75 -35.20
CA SER A 188 -28.67 53.53 -35.13
C SER A 188 -27.82 52.26 -35.26
N GLN A 189 -26.78 52.27 -36.08
CA GLN A 189 -25.85 51.15 -36.19
C GLN A 189 -25.02 50.96 -34.92
N ILE A 190 -24.51 52.05 -34.33
CA ILE A 190 -23.79 52.01 -33.05
C ILE A 190 -24.69 51.44 -31.95
N ASP A 191 -25.94 51.91 -31.85
CA ASP A 191 -26.89 51.42 -30.85
C ASP A 191 -27.14 49.92 -31.00
N ARG A 192 -27.30 49.42 -32.24
CA ARG A 192 -27.43 47.97 -32.51
C ARG A 192 -26.20 47.19 -32.05
N TYR A 193 -24.99 47.67 -32.35
CA TYR A 193 -23.78 47.00 -31.88
C TYR A 193 -23.63 47.03 -30.37
N GLN A 194 -24.00 48.14 -29.72
CA GLN A 194 -23.97 48.23 -28.25
C GLN A 194 -24.94 47.25 -27.60
N ILE A 195 -26.15 47.10 -28.14
CA ILE A 195 -27.13 46.12 -27.65
C ILE A 195 -26.59 44.70 -27.84
N GLY A 196 -26.12 44.35 -29.04
CA GLY A 196 -25.59 43.00 -29.31
C GLY A 196 -24.41 42.63 -28.42
N ILE A 197 -23.43 43.53 -28.26
CA ILE A 197 -22.28 43.31 -27.37
C ILE A 197 -22.75 43.12 -25.92
N LYS A 198 -23.76 43.86 -25.47
CA LYS A 198 -24.29 43.72 -24.11
C LYS A 198 -24.95 42.36 -23.91
N GLU A 199 -25.76 41.90 -24.85
CA GLU A 199 -26.39 40.57 -24.83
C GLU A 199 -25.35 39.44 -24.83
N ASP A 200 -24.30 39.56 -25.65
CA ASP A 200 -23.19 38.61 -25.69
C ASP A 200 -22.45 38.57 -24.33
N ILE A 201 -22.17 39.73 -23.73
CA ILE A 201 -21.54 39.82 -22.41
C ILE A 201 -22.41 39.16 -21.34
N GLU A 202 -23.72 39.44 -21.33
CA GLU A 202 -24.65 38.84 -20.37
C GLU A 202 -24.70 37.31 -20.51
N THR A 203 -24.71 36.82 -21.75
CA THR A 203 -24.66 35.38 -22.06
C THR A 203 -23.37 34.76 -21.54
N LEU A 204 -22.21 35.34 -21.85
CA LEU A 204 -20.90 34.86 -21.38
C LEU A 204 -20.77 34.90 -19.85
N ILE A 205 -21.36 35.89 -19.18
CA ILE A 205 -21.42 35.96 -17.71
C ILE A 205 -22.23 34.77 -17.15
N SER A 206 -23.37 34.46 -17.77
CA SER A 206 -24.22 33.34 -17.34
C SER A 206 -23.51 31.98 -17.51
N GLU A 207 -22.83 31.78 -18.65
CA GLU A 207 -22.06 30.58 -18.94
C GLU A 207 -20.89 30.42 -17.97
N ASN A 208 -20.12 31.49 -17.73
CA ASN A 208 -19.02 31.48 -16.76
C ASN A 208 -19.51 31.17 -15.34
N SER A 209 -20.66 31.70 -14.93
CA SER A 209 -21.27 31.39 -13.63
C SER A 209 -21.66 29.91 -13.53
N SER A 210 -22.20 29.32 -14.61
CA SER A 210 -22.52 27.89 -14.67
C SER A 210 -21.27 27.01 -14.57
N LEU A 211 -20.26 27.30 -15.40
CA LEU A 211 -18.98 26.59 -15.39
C LEU A 211 -18.26 26.70 -14.04
N GLN A 212 -18.35 27.85 -13.38
CA GLN A 212 -17.78 28.04 -12.05
C GLN A 212 -18.47 27.14 -11.01
N LYS A 213 -19.80 26.98 -11.08
CA LYS A 213 -20.54 26.06 -10.19
C LYS A 213 -20.14 24.61 -10.45
N GLU A 214 -20.03 24.20 -11.71
CA GLU A 214 -19.59 22.85 -12.08
C GLU A 214 -18.16 22.58 -11.59
N CYS A 215 -17.23 23.51 -11.82
CA CYS A 215 -15.86 23.40 -11.31
C CYS A 215 -15.81 23.27 -9.78
N ASN A 216 -16.65 24.00 -9.06
CA ASN A 216 -16.72 23.90 -7.60
C ASN A 216 -17.29 22.55 -7.15
N SER A 217 -18.31 22.03 -7.83
CA SER A 217 -18.87 20.70 -7.56
C SER A 217 -17.82 19.61 -7.77
N LEU A 218 -17.10 19.63 -8.91
CA LEU A 218 -16.03 18.69 -9.20
C LEU A 218 -14.86 18.78 -8.21
N ARG A 219 -14.56 19.99 -7.70
CA ARG A 219 -13.55 20.18 -6.64
C ARG A 219 -13.97 19.53 -5.32
N LEU A 220 -15.24 19.62 -4.95
CA LEU A 220 -15.78 18.97 -3.76
C LEU A 220 -15.74 17.44 -3.90
N GLU A 221 -16.22 16.91 -5.03
CA GLU A 221 -16.17 15.47 -5.32
C GLU A 221 -14.73 14.93 -5.29
N LYS A 222 -13.78 15.66 -5.91
CA LYS A 222 -12.35 15.34 -5.82
C LYS A 222 -11.86 15.28 -4.37
N SER A 223 -12.31 16.19 -3.50
CA SER A 223 -11.91 16.20 -2.08
C SER A 223 -12.45 14.99 -1.31
N GLU A 224 -13.67 14.54 -1.63
CA GLU A 224 -14.27 13.34 -1.05
C GLU A 224 -13.54 12.07 -1.50
N TYR A 225 -13.18 11.97 -2.78
CA TYR A 225 -12.34 10.85 -3.26
C TYR A 225 -10.97 10.84 -2.58
N LEU A 226 -10.33 12.01 -2.39
CA LEU A 226 -9.05 12.08 -1.67
C LEU A 226 -9.17 11.62 -0.21
N SER A 227 -10.25 11.99 0.48
CA SER A 227 -10.55 11.51 1.83
C SER A 227 -10.73 9.98 1.86
N THR A 228 -11.50 9.44 0.93
CA THR A 228 -11.74 8.00 0.79
C THR A 228 -10.43 7.23 0.52
N ILE A 229 -9.58 7.76 -0.37
CA ILE A 229 -8.26 7.18 -0.65
C ILE A 229 -7.38 7.19 0.60
N SER A 230 -7.44 8.24 1.42
CA SER A 230 -6.71 8.31 2.68
C SER A 230 -7.13 7.19 3.64
N LEU A 231 -8.43 7.02 3.84
CA LEU A 231 -8.98 5.96 4.70
C LEU A 231 -8.59 4.56 4.19
N LEU A 232 -8.68 4.33 2.89
CA LEU A 232 -8.26 3.05 2.29
C LEU A 232 -6.77 2.78 2.48
N ARG A 233 -5.91 3.81 2.38
CA ARG A 233 -4.46 3.66 2.65
C ARG A 233 -4.19 3.31 4.11
N GLU A 234 -4.92 3.90 5.05
CA GLU A 234 -4.81 3.54 6.48
C GLU A 234 -5.25 2.10 6.72
N GLN A 235 -6.38 1.67 6.14
CA GLN A 235 -6.85 0.28 6.24
C GLN A 235 -5.83 -0.71 5.65
N ILE A 236 -5.27 -0.42 4.48
CA ILE A 236 -4.22 -1.25 3.86
C ILE A 236 -3.00 -1.36 4.77
N THR A 237 -2.60 -0.26 5.41
CA THR A 237 -1.45 -0.23 6.34
C THR A 237 -1.72 -1.08 7.58
N SER A 238 -2.94 -1.00 8.13
CA SER A 238 -3.38 -1.84 9.23
C SER A 238 -3.38 -3.33 8.86
N PHE A 239 -3.95 -3.70 7.71
CA PHE A 239 -3.96 -5.09 7.24
C PHE A 239 -2.56 -5.63 6.97
N LYS A 240 -1.67 -4.84 6.34
CA LYS A 240 -0.26 -5.23 6.17
C LYS A 240 0.42 -5.53 7.51
N SER A 241 0.14 -4.72 8.53
CA SER A 241 0.68 -4.91 9.88
C SER A 241 0.13 -6.18 10.54
N GLN A 242 -1.18 -6.46 10.38
CA GLN A 242 -1.80 -7.69 10.89
C GLN A 242 -1.24 -8.93 10.21
N ILE A 243 -1.14 -8.92 8.87
CA ILE A 243 -0.54 -10.02 8.10
C ILE A 243 0.89 -10.26 8.54
N GLY A 244 1.69 -9.20 8.72
CA GLY A 244 3.06 -9.31 9.21
C GLY A 244 3.15 -9.99 10.58
N ARG A 245 2.30 -9.60 11.55
CA ARG A 245 2.24 -10.24 12.87
C ARG A 245 1.84 -11.72 12.77
N ASN A 246 0.84 -12.04 11.96
CA ASN A 246 0.38 -13.42 11.79
C ASN A 246 1.46 -14.30 11.13
N GLN A 247 2.15 -13.79 10.12
CA GLN A 247 3.26 -14.51 9.48
C GLN A 247 4.40 -14.81 10.46
N ILE A 248 4.75 -13.84 11.32
CA ILE A 248 5.75 -14.04 12.38
C ILE A 248 5.26 -15.08 13.39
N GLY A 249 3.99 -15.02 13.80
CA GLY A 249 3.37 -15.98 14.71
C GLY A 249 3.43 -17.40 14.17
N VAL A 250 2.94 -17.62 12.96
CA VAL A 250 2.94 -18.93 12.29
C VAL A 250 4.37 -19.44 12.08
N LYS A 251 5.33 -18.59 11.71
CA LYS A 251 6.74 -18.99 11.61
C LYS A 251 7.28 -19.51 12.94
N ARG A 252 7.02 -18.81 14.05
CA ARG A 252 7.47 -19.25 15.38
C ARG A 252 6.86 -20.58 15.76
N GLU A 253 5.56 -20.76 15.53
CA GLU A 253 4.86 -22.01 15.83
C GLU A 253 5.41 -23.19 15.01
N ILE A 254 5.68 -22.99 13.72
CA ILE A 254 6.36 -23.98 12.87
C ILE A 254 7.75 -24.31 13.40
N GLU A 255 8.53 -23.32 13.83
CA GLU A 255 9.86 -23.53 14.40
C GLU A 255 9.78 -24.39 15.68
N THR A 256 8.83 -24.08 16.57
CA THR A 256 8.58 -24.84 17.80
C THR A 256 8.19 -26.28 17.49
N LEU A 257 7.24 -26.50 16.58
CA LEU A 257 6.80 -27.84 16.18
C LEU A 257 7.93 -28.65 15.52
N LYS A 258 8.82 -28.00 14.76
CA LYS A 258 10.01 -28.67 14.20
C LYS A 258 10.96 -29.15 15.29
N ILE A 259 11.20 -28.34 16.32
CA ILE A 259 12.05 -28.71 17.45
C ILE A 259 11.44 -29.89 18.20
N GLU A 260 10.14 -29.84 18.49
CA GLU A 260 9.42 -30.90 19.18
C GLU A 260 9.45 -32.21 18.38
N ASN A 261 9.19 -32.15 17.07
CA ASN A 261 9.24 -33.32 16.20
C ASN A 261 10.65 -33.92 16.11
N SER A 262 11.70 -33.10 16.11
CA SER A 262 13.09 -33.57 16.21
C SER A 262 13.36 -34.30 17.53
N SER A 263 12.82 -33.81 18.64
CA SER A 263 12.94 -34.45 19.96
C SER A 263 12.24 -35.80 19.98
N LEU A 264 10.98 -35.84 19.53
CA LEU A 264 10.19 -37.08 19.45
C LEU A 264 10.84 -38.11 18.52
N GLN A 265 11.46 -37.66 17.43
CA GLN A 265 12.18 -38.56 16.53
C GLN A 265 13.41 -39.19 17.22
N LYS A 266 14.15 -38.43 18.03
CA LYS A 266 15.28 -38.97 18.82
C LYS A 266 14.79 -40.00 19.84
N GLU A 267 13.70 -39.70 20.54
CA GLU A 267 13.10 -40.62 21.51
C GLU A 267 12.63 -41.91 20.84
N CYS A 268 11.93 -41.82 19.70
CA CYS A 268 11.52 -42.98 18.91
C CYS A 268 12.71 -43.84 18.47
N ASN A 269 13.82 -43.22 18.08
CA ASN A 269 15.03 -43.94 17.69
C ASN A 269 15.66 -44.66 18.88
N SER A 270 15.70 -44.03 20.06
CA SER A 270 16.18 -44.66 21.29
C SER A 270 15.35 -45.89 21.66
N LEU A 271 14.01 -45.75 21.66
CA LEU A 271 13.10 -46.86 21.95
C LEU A 271 13.21 -48.00 20.93
N ARG A 272 13.50 -47.68 19.65
CA ARG A 272 13.77 -48.71 18.62
C ARG A 272 15.05 -49.48 18.90
N LEU A 273 16.11 -48.81 19.36
CA LEU A 273 17.36 -49.47 19.74
C LEU A 273 17.15 -50.39 20.94
N GLU A 274 16.50 -49.90 22.00
CA GLU A 274 16.17 -50.70 23.18
C GLU A 274 15.31 -51.93 22.82
N LYS A 275 14.30 -51.74 21.97
CA LYS A 275 13.50 -52.85 21.43
C LYS A 275 14.37 -53.89 20.72
N SER A 276 15.36 -53.46 19.93
CA SER A 276 16.24 -54.38 19.20
C SER A 276 17.15 -55.17 20.15
N GLU A 277 17.66 -54.53 21.21
CA GLU A 277 18.44 -55.18 22.27
C GLU A 277 17.57 -56.21 22.99
N ASN A 278 16.35 -55.83 23.39
CA ASN A 278 15.40 -56.75 24.02
C ASN A 278 15.04 -57.94 23.11
N LEU A 279 14.93 -57.76 21.80
CA LEU A 279 14.72 -58.87 20.87
C LEU A 279 15.94 -59.81 20.81
N SER A 280 17.15 -59.28 20.91
CA SER A 280 18.38 -60.09 20.95
C SER A 280 18.47 -60.92 22.24
N THR A 281 18.12 -60.33 23.39
CA THR A 281 18.13 -61.02 24.67
C THR A 281 17.06 -62.12 24.70
N ILE A 282 15.85 -61.84 24.21
CA ILE A 282 14.79 -62.85 24.05
C ILE A 282 15.26 -64.01 23.16
N SER A 283 15.98 -63.72 22.07
CA SER A 283 16.49 -64.76 21.18
C SER A 283 17.53 -65.65 21.89
N SER A 284 18.48 -65.06 22.62
CA SER A 284 19.44 -65.82 23.43
C SER A 284 18.75 -66.67 24.51
N LEU A 285 17.75 -66.11 25.21
CA LEU A 285 16.99 -66.86 26.21
C LEU A 285 16.22 -68.03 25.58
N ARG A 286 15.66 -67.86 24.37
CA ARG A 286 15.01 -68.95 23.63
C ARG A 286 15.99 -70.07 23.27
N GLU A 287 17.21 -69.74 22.86
CA GLU A 287 18.26 -70.73 22.61
C GLU A 287 18.63 -71.49 23.88
N GLN A 288 18.80 -70.79 25.01
CA GLN A 288 19.05 -71.41 26.31
C GLN A 288 17.92 -72.35 26.74
N ILE A 289 16.66 -71.90 26.63
CA ILE A 289 15.48 -72.74 26.91
C ILE A 289 15.48 -73.99 26.04
N THR A 290 15.83 -73.86 24.75
CA THR A 290 15.89 -75.00 23.82
C THR A 290 16.97 -75.99 24.25
N SER A 291 18.16 -75.51 24.62
CA SER A 291 19.24 -76.34 25.18
C SER A 291 18.82 -77.07 26.45
N PHE A 292 18.20 -76.37 27.41
CA PHE A 292 17.71 -76.98 28.64
C PHE A 292 16.62 -78.02 28.38
N LYS A 293 15.69 -77.76 27.44
CA LYS A 293 14.71 -78.77 27.02
C LYS A 293 15.39 -80.03 26.49
N SER A 294 16.37 -79.89 25.60
CA SER A 294 17.14 -81.05 25.10
C SER A 294 17.92 -81.77 26.20
N GLN A 295 18.41 -81.07 27.23
CA GLN A 295 19.00 -81.70 28.41
C GLN A 295 17.97 -82.50 29.21
N ILE A 296 16.81 -81.91 29.50
CA ILE A 296 15.70 -82.56 30.20
C ILE A 296 15.26 -83.82 29.45
N ASP A 297 15.08 -83.74 28.12
CA ASP A 297 14.70 -84.89 27.30
C ASP A 297 15.73 -86.03 27.39
N ARG A 298 17.03 -85.69 27.35
CA ARG A 298 18.10 -86.69 27.54
C ARG A 298 18.06 -87.33 28.92
N TYR A 299 17.86 -86.55 29.98
CA TYR A 299 17.70 -87.08 31.34
C TYR A 299 16.47 -87.97 31.46
N GLN A 300 15.34 -87.59 30.86
CA GLN A 300 14.12 -88.39 30.88
C GLN A 300 14.30 -89.74 30.16
N VAL A 301 14.96 -89.75 29.00
CA VAL A 301 15.29 -91.01 28.29
C VAL A 301 16.25 -91.86 29.11
N GLY A 302 17.24 -91.24 29.75
CA GLY A 302 18.17 -91.91 30.67
C GLY A 302 17.44 -92.63 31.80
N VAL A 303 16.66 -91.87 32.58
CA VAL A 303 15.87 -92.39 33.71
C VAL A 303 14.90 -93.48 33.26
N LYS A 304 14.24 -93.32 32.10
CA LYS A 304 13.34 -94.35 31.57
C LYS A 304 14.07 -95.65 31.29
N ARG A 305 15.26 -95.59 30.68
CA ARG A 305 16.10 -96.77 30.42
C ARG A 305 16.51 -97.44 31.73
N ASP A 306 16.94 -96.67 32.73
CA ASP A 306 17.36 -97.21 34.02
C ASP A 306 16.18 -97.90 34.73
N ILE A 307 14.98 -97.31 34.68
CA ILE A 307 13.75 -97.95 35.19
C ILE A 307 13.47 -99.27 34.46
N GLU A 308 13.62 -99.33 33.14
CA GLU A 308 13.42 -100.55 32.36
C GLU A 308 14.44 -101.64 32.72
N THR A 309 15.71 -101.28 32.90
CA THR A 309 16.77 -102.18 33.39
C THR A 309 16.45 -102.70 34.79
N LEU A 310 16.14 -101.82 35.74
CA LEU A 310 15.78 -102.22 37.10
C LEU A 310 14.54 -103.11 37.13
N LYS A 311 13.55 -102.88 36.25
CA LYS A 311 12.39 -103.76 36.12
C LYS A 311 12.75 -105.16 35.63
N SER A 312 13.65 -105.28 34.65
CA SER A 312 14.07 -106.58 34.13
C SER A 312 14.91 -107.35 35.15
N GLU A 313 15.82 -106.67 35.84
CA GLU A 313 16.58 -107.21 36.97
C GLU A 313 15.66 -107.71 38.08
N ASN A 314 14.68 -106.89 38.49
CA ASN A 314 13.72 -107.27 39.53
C ASN A 314 12.86 -108.48 39.11
N SER A 315 12.49 -108.59 37.83
CA SER A 315 11.80 -109.78 37.30
C SER A 315 12.68 -111.02 37.36
N SER A 316 13.98 -110.89 37.06
CA SER A 316 14.94 -111.99 37.17
C SER A 316 15.11 -112.45 38.62
N LEU A 317 15.34 -111.49 39.53
CA LEU A 317 15.45 -111.76 40.97
C LEU A 317 14.17 -112.40 41.53
N GLN A 318 13.00 -111.97 41.05
CA GLN A 318 11.72 -112.56 41.45
C GLN A 318 11.60 -114.02 40.98
N LYS A 319 12.05 -114.34 39.76
CA LYS A 319 12.11 -115.73 39.27
C LYS A 319 13.06 -116.58 40.11
N GLU A 320 14.26 -116.07 40.39
CA GLU A 320 15.25 -116.74 41.23
C GLU A 320 14.70 -116.99 42.64
N CYS A 321 14.10 -115.98 43.28
CA CYS A 321 13.44 -116.15 44.58
C CYS A 321 12.33 -117.20 44.55
N ASN A 322 11.56 -117.28 43.46
CA ASN A 322 10.51 -118.30 43.32
C ASN A 322 11.11 -119.71 43.16
N SER A 323 12.17 -119.87 42.38
CA SER A 323 12.90 -121.14 42.27
C SER A 323 13.48 -121.58 43.62
N LEU A 324 14.16 -120.69 44.34
CA LEU A 324 14.69 -120.97 45.68
C LEU A 324 13.58 -121.31 46.68
N ARG A 325 12.39 -120.68 46.56
CA ARG A 325 11.22 -121.03 47.37
C ARG A 325 10.70 -122.43 47.06
N LEU A 326 10.66 -122.84 45.78
CA LEU A 326 10.27 -124.19 45.40
C LEU A 326 11.26 -125.22 45.93
N GLU A 327 12.56 -124.99 45.74
CA GLU A 327 13.62 -125.83 46.28
C GLU A 327 13.55 -125.94 47.81
N LYS A 328 13.34 -124.83 48.51
CA LYS A 328 13.11 -124.83 49.96
C LYS A 328 11.92 -125.72 50.35
N ASN A 329 10.81 -125.66 49.60
CA ASN A 329 9.63 -126.45 49.90
C ASN A 329 9.84 -127.94 49.62
N GLU A 330 10.57 -128.29 48.56
CA GLU A 330 11.00 -129.66 48.30
C GLU A 330 11.89 -130.17 49.43
N ASN A 331 12.89 -129.39 49.84
CA ASN A 331 13.75 -129.70 50.98
C ASN A 331 12.95 -129.84 52.28
N LEU A 332 11.89 -129.06 52.47
CA LEU A 332 11.01 -129.20 53.64
C LEU A 332 10.22 -130.52 53.60
N SER A 333 9.77 -130.93 52.41
CA SER A 333 9.10 -132.21 52.19
C SER A 333 10.04 -133.39 52.46
N THR A 334 11.29 -133.33 51.98
CA THR A 334 12.30 -134.37 52.25
C THR A 334 12.67 -134.43 53.72
N ILE A 335 12.80 -133.29 54.41
CA ILE A 335 12.97 -133.25 55.86
C ILE A 335 11.77 -133.91 56.56
N SER A 336 10.54 -133.70 56.08
CA SER A 336 9.35 -134.34 56.63
C SER A 336 9.39 -135.86 56.45
N SER A 337 9.71 -136.36 55.26
CA SER A 337 9.81 -137.81 55.01
C SER A 337 10.94 -138.45 55.81
N LEU A 338 12.10 -137.79 55.91
CA LEU A 338 13.20 -138.24 56.76
C LEU A 338 12.81 -138.28 58.24
N ARG A 339 11.99 -137.33 58.71
CA ARG A 339 11.45 -137.36 60.08
C ARG A 339 10.52 -138.55 60.29
N GLU A 340 9.67 -138.88 59.31
CA GLU A 340 8.81 -140.08 59.36
C GLU A 340 9.64 -141.36 59.35
N GLU A 341 10.69 -141.43 58.51
CA GLU A 341 11.62 -142.55 58.46
C GLU A 341 12.38 -142.73 59.77
N ILE A 342 12.93 -141.65 60.35
CA ILE A 342 13.54 -141.67 61.69
C ILE A 342 12.54 -142.19 62.72
N THR A 343 11.27 -141.77 62.65
CA THR A 343 10.23 -142.23 63.58
C THR A 343 9.98 -143.73 63.43
N SER A 344 9.95 -144.24 62.20
CA SER A 344 9.81 -145.68 61.92
C SER A 344 11.02 -146.48 62.41
N LEU A 345 12.25 -146.02 62.12
CA LEU A 345 13.48 -146.64 62.60
C LEU A 345 13.61 -146.62 64.13
N LEU A 346 13.08 -145.60 64.79
CA LEU A 346 12.98 -145.55 66.25
C LEU A 346 11.98 -146.60 66.77
N TYR A 347 10.89 -146.85 66.04
CA TYR A 347 9.93 -147.90 66.36
C TYR A 347 10.52 -149.31 66.14
N GLU A 348 11.28 -149.51 65.06
CA GLU A 348 11.99 -150.76 64.77
C GLU A 348 13.13 -151.02 65.76
N ASN A 349 13.90 -149.99 66.15
CA ASN A 349 14.88 -150.11 67.25
C ASN A 349 14.20 -150.44 68.58
N LYS A 350 12.95 -150.03 68.78
CA LYS A 350 12.18 -150.39 69.98
C LYS A 350 11.76 -151.87 69.95
N GLU A 351 11.38 -152.41 68.80
CA GLU A 351 11.05 -153.83 68.61
C GLU A 351 12.30 -154.73 68.68
N LEU A 352 13.42 -154.35 68.04
CA LEU A 352 14.71 -155.08 68.14
C LEU A 352 15.27 -155.12 69.56
N ARG A 353 14.90 -154.14 70.41
CA ARG A 353 15.26 -154.13 71.84
C ARG A 353 14.44 -155.11 72.68
N GLN A 354 13.31 -155.62 72.20
CA GLN A 354 12.50 -156.62 72.91
C GLN A 354 12.98 -158.07 72.67
N ASP A 355 13.71 -158.34 71.59
CA ASP A 355 14.32 -159.65 71.30
C ASP A 355 15.75 -159.83 71.87
N ALA A 356 16.27 -158.83 72.59
CA ALA A 356 17.55 -158.89 73.30
C ALA A 356 17.36 -158.95 74.83
N SER A 357 16.65 -159.97 75.32
CA SER A 357 16.70 -160.36 76.73
C SER A 357 17.97 -161.18 77.03
N ASN A 358 18.91 -160.55 77.75
CA ASN A 358 20.11 -161.09 78.44
C ASN A 358 21.49 -160.73 77.86
N LYS A 359 21.98 -159.50 78.15
CA LYS A 359 23.32 -159.28 78.74
C LYS A 359 23.30 -158.04 79.65
N ASN A 360 23.26 -158.30 80.96
CA ASN A 360 23.46 -157.35 82.06
C ASN A 360 24.96 -156.99 82.20
N PRO A 361 25.42 -155.74 82.05
CA PRO A 361 26.83 -155.38 82.23
C PRO A 361 27.13 -154.56 83.49
N TYR A 362 26.21 -154.40 84.45
CA TYR A 362 26.50 -153.72 85.72
C TYR A 362 26.10 -154.57 86.93
N GLY A 363 26.68 -155.77 87.00
CA GLY A 363 26.79 -156.54 88.24
C GLY A 363 28.21 -156.42 88.84
N GLY A 364 28.30 -155.85 90.04
CA GLY A 364 29.26 -156.23 91.07
C GLY A 364 30.68 -155.64 91.03
N TYR A 365 30.97 -154.67 91.89
CA TYR A 365 32.35 -154.49 92.41
C TYR A 365 32.56 -155.51 93.54
N ASN A 366 32.85 -156.75 93.14
CA ASN A 366 33.06 -157.89 94.04
C ASN A 366 34.49 -158.44 93.91
N VAL A 367 35.45 -157.54 93.65
CA VAL A 367 36.89 -157.83 93.52
C VAL A 367 37.54 -157.93 94.89
N TRP A 368 38.39 -158.94 95.10
CA TRP A 368 39.19 -159.08 96.32
C TRP A 368 40.46 -158.24 96.22
N HIS A 369 40.85 -157.61 97.32
CA HIS A 369 42.17 -156.99 97.48
C HIS A 369 43.06 -157.93 98.29
N ASP A 370 44.36 -157.96 97.99
CA ASP A 370 45.35 -158.79 98.70
C ASP A 370 45.77 -158.19 100.05
N VAL A 371 44.81 -157.58 100.76
CA VAL A 371 44.98 -157.10 102.13
C VAL A 371 43.72 -157.39 102.94
N ASN A 372 43.91 -157.50 104.24
CA ASN A 372 42.85 -157.70 105.21
C ASN A 372 42.44 -156.34 105.79
N CYS A 373 41.15 -156.20 106.09
CA CYS A 373 40.62 -155.05 106.81
C CYS A 373 41.17 -155.09 108.24
N ASP A 374 41.83 -154.03 108.69
CA ASP A 374 42.43 -153.99 110.03
C ASP A 374 41.38 -153.91 111.15
N SER A 375 40.14 -153.56 110.83
CA SER A 375 39.05 -153.51 111.81
C SER A 375 38.32 -154.84 111.99
N CYS A 376 38.13 -155.62 110.92
CA CYS A 376 37.38 -156.89 111.00
C CYS A 376 38.23 -158.14 110.71
N GLY A 377 39.50 -157.97 110.31
CA GLY A 377 40.44 -159.04 109.99
C GLY A 377 40.15 -159.79 108.67
N LEU A 378 38.99 -159.55 108.04
CA LEU A 378 38.61 -160.22 106.80
C LEU A 378 39.29 -159.59 105.58
N GLN A 379 39.59 -160.41 104.57
CA GLN A 379 40.12 -159.93 103.30
C GLN A 379 39.13 -158.94 102.64
N ILE A 380 39.62 -157.83 102.12
CA ILE A 380 38.73 -156.76 101.62
C ILE A 380 38.15 -157.15 100.27
N ARG A 381 36.81 -157.12 100.17
CA ARG A 381 36.07 -157.30 98.92
C ARG A 381 35.32 -156.02 98.53
N GLY A 382 35.43 -155.61 97.28
CA GLY A 382 34.83 -154.37 96.77
C GLY A 382 35.75 -153.17 96.92
N TYR A 383 35.29 -152.11 97.59
CA TYR A 383 36.11 -150.91 97.81
C TYR A 383 37.07 -151.10 98.99
N ARG A 384 38.36 -150.87 98.76
CA ARG A 384 39.39 -150.78 99.79
C ARG A 384 39.60 -149.32 100.17
N TYR A 385 39.60 -149.02 101.46
CA TYR A 385 39.88 -147.70 101.98
C TYR A 385 41.20 -147.71 102.72
N LYS A 386 42.25 -147.18 102.08
CA LYS A 386 43.59 -147.08 102.68
C LYS A 386 43.69 -145.77 103.46
N CYS A 387 44.03 -145.83 104.74
CA CYS A 387 44.38 -144.63 105.49
C CYS A 387 45.66 -144.02 104.89
N GLY A 388 45.61 -142.73 104.54
CA GLY A 388 46.76 -142.05 103.96
C GLY A 388 47.85 -141.72 104.98
N HIS A 389 47.51 -141.61 106.27
CA HIS A 389 48.42 -141.16 107.33
C HIS A 389 49.06 -142.30 108.14
N CYS A 390 48.54 -143.52 108.00
CA CYS A 390 49.12 -144.71 108.61
C CYS A 390 49.74 -145.59 107.53
N ALA A 391 50.89 -146.19 107.82
CA ALA A 391 51.61 -147.02 106.86
C ALA A 391 50.77 -148.27 106.50
N ASN A 392 50.28 -149.00 107.51
CA ASN A 392 49.48 -150.23 107.37
C ASN A 392 48.12 -150.10 108.04
N PHE A 393 47.20 -149.37 107.40
CA PHE A 393 45.83 -149.33 107.89
C PHE A 393 44.85 -149.24 106.73
N ASP A 394 44.04 -150.28 106.58
CA ASP A 394 43.12 -150.55 105.48
C ASP A 394 41.75 -151.01 106.01
N LEU A 395 40.68 -150.44 105.47
CA LEU A 395 39.31 -150.76 105.85
C LEU A 395 38.48 -151.18 104.64
N CYS A 396 37.53 -152.09 104.82
CA CYS A 396 36.52 -152.38 103.82
C CYS A 396 35.38 -151.34 103.85
N ASP A 397 34.53 -151.36 102.82
CA ASP A 397 33.37 -150.45 102.67
C ASP A 397 32.40 -150.49 103.86
N VAL A 398 32.32 -151.62 104.57
CA VAL A 398 31.48 -151.75 105.78
C VAL A 398 32.15 -151.14 107.00
N CYS A 399 33.49 -151.15 107.07
CA CYS A 399 34.26 -150.71 108.22
C CYS A 399 34.74 -149.27 108.13
N ILE A 400 34.59 -148.56 107.01
CA ILE A 400 35.14 -147.20 106.82
C ILE A 400 34.65 -146.15 107.84
N GLY A 401 33.56 -146.43 108.57
CA GLY A 401 33.07 -145.61 109.69
C GLY A 401 33.51 -146.08 111.09
N SER A 402 34.39 -147.08 111.21
CA SER A 402 34.86 -147.61 112.50
C SER A 402 35.90 -146.70 113.15
N THR A 403 36.20 -146.94 114.44
CA THR A 403 37.06 -146.11 115.29
C THR A 403 38.53 -146.17 114.84
N HIS A 404 38.88 -145.40 113.82
CA HIS A 404 40.23 -144.92 113.55
C HIS A 404 40.31 -143.43 113.87
N ASN A 405 41.51 -142.84 113.88
CA ASN A 405 41.64 -141.41 114.16
C ASN A 405 40.78 -140.59 113.16
N PRO A 406 39.77 -139.82 113.61
CA PRO A 406 38.90 -139.04 112.72
C PRO A 406 39.67 -138.01 111.89
N GLU A 407 40.86 -137.60 112.35
CA GLU A 407 41.73 -136.67 111.61
C GLU A 407 42.46 -137.35 110.43
N HIS A 408 42.37 -138.67 110.29
CA HIS A 408 43.02 -139.38 109.20
C HIS A 408 42.11 -139.49 107.96
N ILE A 409 42.62 -139.03 106.82
CA ILE A 409 41.96 -139.17 105.53
C ILE A 409 42.13 -140.58 104.97
N PHE A 410 41.04 -141.14 104.45
CA PHE A 410 41.02 -142.41 103.74
C PHE A 410 40.91 -142.22 102.22
N LEU A 411 41.73 -142.97 101.49
CA LEU A 411 41.73 -143.03 100.03
C LEU A 411 40.85 -144.21 99.58
N LYS A 412 39.81 -143.93 98.79
CA LYS A 412 38.94 -144.95 98.21
C LYS A 412 39.59 -145.58 96.98
N ILE A 413 39.99 -146.84 97.10
CA ILE A 413 40.64 -147.63 96.07
C ILE A 413 39.61 -148.61 95.48
N LYS A 414 39.25 -148.40 94.21
CA LYS A 414 38.23 -149.18 93.52
C LYS A 414 38.73 -150.51 92.93
N TYR A 415 40.01 -150.56 92.54
CA TYR A 415 40.61 -151.73 91.88
C TYR A 415 41.88 -152.15 92.64
N PRO A 416 42.21 -153.45 92.70
CA PRO A 416 43.41 -153.92 93.40
C PRO A 416 44.66 -153.22 92.88
N VAL A 417 45.34 -152.49 93.77
CA VAL A 417 46.64 -151.86 93.53
C VAL A 417 47.56 -152.22 94.69
N TYR A 418 48.80 -152.54 94.37
CA TYR A 418 49.83 -152.76 95.39
C TYR A 418 50.33 -151.41 95.89
N ILE A 419 50.22 -151.18 97.18
CA ILE A 419 50.75 -149.99 97.86
C ILE A 419 51.75 -150.53 98.88
N ASP A 420 52.98 -150.00 98.85
CA ASP A 420 54.01 -150.42 99.79
C ASP A 420 53.55 -150.14 101.23
N PRO A 421 53.46 -151.19 102.08
CA PRO A 421 52.99 -151.09 103.46
C PRO A 421 53.84 -150.18 104.36
N HIS A 422 55.07 -149.85 103.97
CA HIS A 422 55.96 -149.01 104.77
C HIS A 422 55.87 -147.52 104.43
N ILE A 423 55.10 -147.14 103.40
CA ILE A 423 54.98 -145.76 102.96
C ILE A 423 53.70 -145.15 103.53
N ILE A 424 53.86 -144.03 104.24
CA ILE A 424 52.75 -143.15 104.60
C ILE A 424 52.45 -142.27 103.39
N LEU A 425 51.25 -142.41 102.81
CA LEU A 425 50.88 -141.75 101.55
C LEU A 425 50.62 -140.24 101.70
N LEU A 426 50.33 -139.77 102.92
CA LEU A 426 50.04 -138.36 103.23
C LEU A 426 50.85 -137.91 104.45
N GLN A 427 51.63 -136.83 104.30
CA GLN A 427 52.26 -136.17 105.44
C GLN A 427 51.25 -135.35 106.26
N ARG A 428 51.51 -135.22 107.57
CA ARG A 428 50.66 -134.62 108.60
C ARG A 428 49.92 -133.36 108.12
N ILE A 429 48.61 -133.48 107.96
CA ILE A 429 47.73 -132.35 107.60
C ILE A 429 47.25 -131.69 108.89
N VAL A 430 47.33 -130.35 108.97
CA VAL A 430 46.77 -129.60 110.10
C VAL A 430 45.25 -129.64 110.00
N PHE A 431 44.61 -130.39 110.89
CA PHE A 431 43.15 -130.42 110.98
C PHE A 431 42.67 -129.11 111.61
N ALA A 432 41.97 -128.28 110.84
CA ALA A 432 41.23 -127.16 111.38
C ALA A 432 39.86 -127.70 111.87
N PRO A 433 39.50 -127.55 113.16
CA PRO A 433 38.18 -127.93 113.64
C PRO A 433 37.17 -126.92 113.10
N MET A 434 36.55 -127.20 111.95
CA MET A 434 35.43 -126.40 111.45
C MET A 434 34.12 -127.12 111.75
N GLU A 435 33.30 -126.49 112.61
CA GLU A 435 31.94 -126.90 113.03
C GLU A 435 30.93 -126.93 111.87
N THR A 436 31.37 -126.64 110.64
CA THR A 436 30.53 -126.58 109.45
C THR A 436 31.21 -127.34 108.31
N ASN A 437 30.47 -128.22 107.63
CA ASN A 437 30.90 -128.93 106.42
C ASN A 437 31.05 -127.95 105.22
N VAL A 438 31.76 -126.84 105.39
CA VAL A 438 31.91 -125.79 104.38
C VAL A 438 33.39 -125.44 104.26
N HIS A 439 33.95 -125.73 103.09
CA HIS A 439 35.32 -125.44 102.74
C HIS A 439 35.41 -124.04 102.11
N ILE A 440 35.60 -123.04 102.96
CA ILE A 440 35.67 -121.63 102.59
C ILE A 440 36.94 -121.35 101.76
N GLU A 441 36.84 -120.46 100.76
CA GLU A 441 37.91 -120.10 99.80
C GLU A 441 38.36 -121.21 98.82
N ILE A 442 37.64 -122.32 98.76
CA ILE A 442 37.92 -123.41 97.81
C ILE A 442 36.81 -123.45 96.75
N THR A 443 37.20 -123.26 95.50
CA THR A 443 36.30 -123.31 94.34
C THR A 443 36.33 -124.69 93.70
N CYS A 444 35.17 -125.22 93.35
CA CYS A 444 35.06 -126.42 92.54
C CYS A 444 35.52 -126.12 91.11
N ASP A 445 36.54 -126.81 90.61
CA ASP A 445 37.09 -126.58 89.28
C ASP A 445 36.15 -127.00 88.14
N VAL A 446 35.15 -127.85 88.42
CA VAL A 446 34.19 -128.29 87.41
C VAL A 446 33.04 -127.30 87.25
N CYS A 447 32.47 -126.79 88.34
CA CYS A 447 31.28 -125.93 88.28
C CYS A 447 31.51 -124.50 88.75
N GLY A 448 32.74 -124.15 89.14
CA GLY A 448 33.12 -122.80 89.57
C GLY A 448 32.52 -122.36 90.91
N LYS A 449 31.82 -123.24 91.64
CA LYS A 449 31.17 -122.87 92.91
C LYS A 449 32.16 -122.80 94.06
N THR A 450 32.09 -121.71 94.82
CA THR A 450 32.78 -121.50 96.10
C THR A 450 31.82 -120.82 97.09
N PRO A 451 31.84 -121.17 98.38
CA PRO A 451 32.63 -122.24 99.00
C PRO A 451 32.04 -123.65 98.74
N ILE A 452 32.87 -124.70 98.79
CA ILE A 452 32.38 -126.09 98.66
C ILE A 452 31.73 -126.52 99.98
N CYS A 453 30.42 -126.81 99.96
CA CYS A 453 29.70 -127.37 101.11
C CYS A 453 29.58 -128.90 100.98
N GLY A 454 30.06 -129.67 101.96
CA GLY A 454 30.02 -131.13 102.04
C GLY A 454 31.40 -131.80 101.89
N ILE A 455 31.41 -133.10 101.58
CA ILE A 455 32.65 -133.88 101.36
C ILE A 455 33.38 -133.33 100.13
N ARG A 456 34.62 -132.88 100.33
CA ARG A 456 35.53 -132.46 99.26
C ARG A 456 36.28 -133.66 98.69
N TYR A 457 36.12 -133.92 97.40
CA TYR A 457 36.94 -134.89 96.67
C TYR A 457 38.10 -134.16 95.98
N LYS A 458 39.33 -134.53 96.33
CA LYS A 458 40.56 -134.02 95.72
C LYS A 458 41.26 -135.16 95.00
N PHE A 459 41.51 -135.01 93.70
CA PHE A 459 42.37 -135.90 92.95
C PHE A 459 43.83 -135.64 93.35
N MET A 460 44.55 -136.70 93.74
CA MET A 460 45.88 -136.60 94.38
C MET A 460 47.05 -136.98 93.47
N ILE A 461 46.83 -137.28 92.19
CA ILE A 461 47.90 -137.63 91.25
C ILE A 461 47.60 -137.04 89.86
N ASP A 462 48.53 -136.23 89.35
CA ASP A 462 48.72 -135.92 87.93
C ASP A 462 49.97 -136.70 87.49
N TYR A 463 49.84 -137.59 86.50
CA TYR A 463 50.98 -138.17 85.81
C TYR A 463 51.06 -137.55 84.41
N ASN A 464 52.07 -136.69 84.25
CA ASN A 464 52.50 -136.15 82.96
C ASN A 464 53.16 -137.25 82.13
N ALA A 465 52.73 -137.38 80.89
CA ALA A 465 53.58 -137.83 79.79
C ALA A 465 53.65 -136.66 78.80
N GLU A 466 54.85 -136.07 78.71
CA GLU A 466 55.31 -135.01 77.80
C GLU A 466 55.01 -133.53 78.19
N ASP A 467 56.09 -132.84 78.55
CA ASP A 467 56.28 -131.41 78.85
C ASP A 467 55.80 -130.48 77.70
N GLN A 468 55.27 -129.25 77.84
CA GLN A 468 55.41 -128.18 78.85
C GLN A 468 54.13 -127.32 78.96
N LEU A 469 53.44 -127.36 80.11
CA LEU A 469 53.08 -126.25 81.03
C LEU A 469 51.92 -126.71 81.95
N PRO A 470 52.08 -126.68 83.28
CA PRO A 470 51.06 -127.14 84.22
C PRO A 470 50.20 -125.98 84.72
N GLU A 471 48.86 -126.03 84.58
CA GLU A 471 47.95 -125.39 85.55
C GLU A 471 46.47 -125.78 85.34
N LYS A 472 46.01 -126.80 86.08
CA LYS A 472 44.91 -126.75 87.07
C LYS A 472 44.42 -128.17 87.38
N THR A 473 44.90 -128.75 88.47
CA THR A 473 44.32 -129.94 89.13
C THR A 473 42.83 -129.71 89.38
N LYS A 474 41.95 -130.60 88.89
CA LYS A 474 40.48 -130.46 88.99
C LYS A 474 39.90 -131.03 90.29
N LEU A 475 39.16 -130.19 91.03
CA LEU A 475 38.33 -130.49 92.20
C LEU A 475 36.85 -130.53 91.81
N ALA A 476 36.08 -131.48 92.35
CA ALA A 476 34.64 -131.62 92.09
C ALA A 476 33.81 -131.59 93.38
N CYS A 477 32.67 -130.89 93.37
CA CYS A 477 31.68 -130.88 94.46
C CYS A 477 30.33 -131.46 94.00
N ILE A 478 29.70 -132.29 94.84
CA ILE A 478 28.35 -132.83 94.61
C ILE A 478 27.33 -131.86 95.21
N LYS A 479 26.29 -131.52 94.44
CA LYS A 479 25.16 -130.71 94.90
C LYS A 479 24.26 -131.58 95.77
N LEU A 480 24.31 -131.40 97.09
CA LEU A 480 23.29 -131.91 98.00
C LEU A 480 21.99 -131.12 97.78
N VAL A 481 21.01 -131.78 97.20
CA VAL A 481 19.63 -131.31 97.06
C VAL A 481 18.93 -131.57 98.41
N PRO A 482 18.36 -130.55 99.08
CA PRO A 482 17.45 -130.80 100.19
C PRO A 482 16.18 -131.46 99.67
N ALA A 483 15.81 -132.53 100.35
CA ALA A 483 14.69 -133.41 100.05
C ALA A 483 13.33 -132.69 100.01
N ASN A 484 12.44 -133.25 99.19
CA ASN A 484 11.00 -132.96 99.04
C ASN A 484 10.62 -131.83 98.07
N PHE A 485 10.67 -132.12 96.77
CA PHE A 485 9.49 -132.13 95.89
C PHE A 485 9.90 -132.70 94.51
N GLN A 486 9.00 -133.46 93.91
CA GLN A 486 9.12 -134.06 92.58
C GLN A 486 8.99 -133.00 91.46
N GLU A 487 9.57 -133.33 90.31
CA GLU A 487 9.44 -132.73 88.96
C GLU A 487 10.23 -131.46 88.58
N LEU A 488 10.66 -131.51 87.31
CA LEU A 488 11.04 -130.46 86.35
C LEU A 488 12.51 -129.97 86.25
N GLU A 489 13.10 -130.41 85.13
CA GLU A 489 13.87 -129.67 84.11
C GLU A 489 14.79 -128.51 84.53
N LEU A 490 16.08 -128.67 84.24
CA LEU A 490 17.04 -127.56 84.15
C LEU A 490 16.96 -126.92 82.76
N HIS A 491 16.00 -126.00 82.60
CA HIS A 491 16.10 -124.87 81.68
C HIS A 491 17.03 -123.81 82.28
N CYS A 492 17.96 -123.26 81.48
CA CYS A 492 18.61 -121.99 81.77
C CYS A 492 17.96 -120.91 80.89
N SER A 493 17.00 -120.19 81.47
CA SER A 493 16.48 -118.91 80.99
C SER A 493 16.61 -117.88 82.11
N GLY A 494 17.06 -116.67 81.77
CA GLY A 494 16.93 -115.46 82.59
C GLY A 494 17.38 -114.27 81.71
N VAL A 495 16.69 -113.13 81.59
CA VAL A 495 15.52 -112.55 82.27
C VAL A 495 14.88 -111.56 81.27
N ILE A 496 13.53 -111.47 81.21
CA ILE A 496 12.76 -110.43 80.51
C ILE A 496 12.08 -109.55 81.57
N ILE A 497 12.12 -108.22 81.41
CA ILE A 497 11.10 -107.27 81.91
C ILE A 497 10.84 -106.21 80.80
N PHE A 498 9.57 -106.10 80.36
CA PHE A 498 8.91 -105.07 79.50
C PHE A 498 7.96 -104.22 80.41
N PRO A 499 7.15 -103.20 79.99
CA PRO A 499 7.06 -102.35 78.77
C PRO A 499 6.83 -100.82 79.04
N GLY A 500 6.68 -100.00 77.98
CA GLY A 500 6.13 -98.63 78.06
C GLY A 500 5.70 -98.02 76.71
N LEU A 501 4.38 -97.86 76.52
CA LEU A 501 3.61 -97.16 75.46
C LEU A 501 3.58 -95.63 75.64
N ILE A 502 3.57 -94.85 74.53
CA ILE A 502 2.90 -93.52 74.28
C ILE A 502 2.93 -93.30 72.73
N LEU A 503 1.88 -93.53 71.90
CA LEU A 503 0.81 -92.61 71.35
C LEU A 503 1.20 -91.11 71.21
N ASP A 504 0.93 -90.28 70.19
CA ASP A 504 0.12 -90.34 68.98
C ASP A 504 0.37 -89.08 68.10
N MET A 505 0.14 -89.22 66.79
CA MET A 505 -0.47 -88.30 65.78
C MET A 505 -0.19 -86.77 65.77
N ILE A 506 0.30 -86.25 64.63
CA ILE A 506 -0.46 -85.66 63.50
C ILE A 506 0.30 -85.96 62.20
#